data_AF-A0A971BXX7-F1
#
_entry.id   AF-A0A971BXX7-F1
#
_cell.length_a   1.000
_cell.length_b   1.000
_cell.length_c   1.000
_cell.angle_alpha   90.00
_cell.angle_beta   90.00
_cell.angle_gamma   90.00
#
_symmetry.space_group_name_H-M   'P 1'
#
loop_
_entity.id
_entity.type
_entity.pdbx_description
1 polymer ?
#
loop_
_entity_poly.entity_id
_entity_poly.type
_entity_poly.pdbx_seq_one_letter_code
_entity_poly.pdbx_strand_id
1 'polypeptide(L)'
;MDVDAILALGRRCFEEDSPACSAACPLNIDVRTFLKYIASGKWNSAYRLFKKEGVFPELLSRLCGAPCRDACVLGGICGGIELPLLERAVCDYATDKKPPVYAVSRKEAPVAVVGAGLAGLTAALQLAAAGYNVTVYEKQGRPGGRLWETDEAVLPRDILEKELNNAAAARGVTLRCG
;
A
#
# COMPACT_ATOMS: atom_id res chain seq x y z
N MET A 1 23.61 -32.66 31.05
CA MET A 1 22.79 -31.51 30.61
C MET A 1 21.90 -32.04 29.52
N ASP A 2 20.60 -31.98 29.68
CA ASP A 2 19.64 -32.55 28.72
C ASP A 2 19.64 -31.74 27.43
N VAL A 3 19.93 -32.41 26.31
CA VAL A 3 20.03 -31.77 24.99
C VAL A 3 18.67 -31.21 24.57
N ASP A 4 17.57 -31.88 24.90
CA ASP A 4 16.23 -31.41 24.55
C ASP A 4 15.86 -30.12 25.29
N ALA A 5 16.26 -30.00 26.55
CA ALA A 5 16.09 -28.77 27.33
C ALA A 5 16.88 -27.59 26.74
N ILE A 6 18.06 -27.83 26.16
CA ILE A 6 18.86 -26.79 25.49
C ILE A 6 18.25 -26.42 24.14
N LEU A 7 17.79 -27.39 23.34
CA LEU A 7 17.13 -27.14 22.06
C LEU A 7 15.81 -26.36 22.24
N ALA A 8 15.09 -26.60 23.35
CA ALA A 8 13.89 -25.83 23.70
C ALA A 8 14.18 -24.33 23.95
N LEU A 9 15.39 -23.98 24.41
CA LEU A 9 15.79 -22.58 24.58
C LEU A 9 15.97 -21.87 23.23
N GLY A 10 16.52 -22.56 22.22
CA GLY A 10 16.67 -22.03 20.87
C GLY A 10 15.33 -21.74 20.18
N ARG A 11 14.31 -22.57 20.44
CA ARG A 11 12.94 -22.39 19.90
C ARG A 11 12.19 -21.16 20.45
N ARG A 12 12.76 -20.46 21.44
CA ARG A 12 12.24 -19.17 21.93
C ARG A 12 12.70 -17.98 21.07
N CYS A 13 13.57 -18.23 20.10
CA CYS A 13 14.13 -17.20 19.23
C CYS A 13 13.13 -16.84 18.12
N PHE A 14 12.86 -15.55 17.97
CA PHE A 14 11.94 -14.98 16.97
C PHE A 14 12.59 -14.90 15.56
N GLU A 15 13.48 -15.83 15.21
CA GLU A 15 14.52 -15.70 14.16
C GLU A 15 14.06 -15.08 12.83
N GLU A 16 12.87 -15.43 12.34
CA GLU A 16 12.30 -14.96 11.07
C GLU A 16 11.01 -14.14 11.22
N ASP A 17 10.59 -13.83 12.46
CA ASP A 17 9.33 -13.13 12.66
C ASP A 17 9.43 -11.66 12.21
N SER A 18 8.37 -11.21 11.55
CA SER A 18 8.25 -9.82 11.15
C SER A 18 8.28 -8.90 12.38
N PRO A 19 8.92 -7.73 12.30
CA PRO A 19 8.86 -6.74 13.38
C PRO A 19 7.41 -6.46 13.76
N ALA A 20 7.12 -6.24 15.05
CA ALA A 20 5.74 -6.06 15.53
C ALA A 20 4.94 -4.99 14.74
N CYS A 21 5.61 -3.91 14.34
CA CYS A 21 5.01 -2.87 13.49
C CYS A 21 4.64 -3.37 12.08
N SER A 22 5.46 -4.22 11.47
CA SER A 22 5.18 -4.85 10.16
C SER A 22 4.07 -5.89 10.29
N ALA A 23 4.14 -6.75 11.32
CA ALA A 23 3.14 -7.78 11.57
C ALA A 23 1.74 -7.20 11.84
N ALA A 24 1.65 -6.02 12.48
CA ALA A 24 0.40 -5.32 12.70
C ALA A 24 -0.13 -4.55 11.48
N CYS A 25 0.71 -4.33 10.46
CA CYS A 25 0.32 -3.61 9.26
C CYS A 25 -0.52 -4.53 8.35
N PRO A 26 -1.74 -4.15 7.94
CA PRO A 26 -2.54 -4.95 7.01
C PRO A 26 -1.90 -5.16 5.63
N LEU A 27 -0.99 -4.26 5.25
CA LEU A 27 -0.21 -4.34 4.01
C LEU A 27 1.12 -5.09 4.19
N ASN A 28 1.44 -5.52 5.42
CA ASN A 28 2.68 -6.19 5.77
C ASN A 28 3.94 -5.46 5.27
N ILE A 29 3.96 -4.13 5.35
CA ILE A 29 5.08 -3.30 4.87
C ILE A 29 6.33 -3.63 5.69
N ASP A 30 7.47 -3.80 5.03
CA ASP A 30 8.77 -3.87 5.69
C ASP A 30 9.18 -2.47 6.22
N VAL A 31 8.73 -2.17 7.43
CA VAL A 31 8.95 -0.90 8.11
C VAL A 31 10.44 -0.64 8.36
N ARG A 32 11.23 -1.69 8.64
CA ARG A 32 12.67 -1.53 8.90
C ARG A 32 13.41 -1.09 7.65
N THR A 33 13.14 -1.73 6.51
CA THR A 33 13.74 -1.34 5.23
C THR A 33 13.23 0.02 4.77
N PHE A 34 11.94 0.31 4.97
CA PHE A 34 11.36 1.61 4.69
C PHE A 34 12.08 2.75 5.45
N LEU A 35 12.29 2.57 6.77
CA LEU A 35 13.04 3.52 7.60
C LEU A 35 14.49 3.68 7.17
N LYS A 36 15.18 2.59 6.79
CA LYS A 36 16.56 2.66 6.28
C LYS A 36 16.65 3.53 5.02
N TYR A 37 15.67 3.43 4.11
CA TYR A 37 15.64 4.28 2.92
C TYR A 37 15.44 5.75 3.26
N ILE A 38 14.50 6.06 4.16
CA ILE A 38 14.25 7.43 4.62
C ILE A 38 15.50 8.02 5.28
N ALA A 39 16.12 7.28 6.21
CA ALA A 39 17.33 7.71 6.91
C ALA A 39 18.52 7.96 5.97
N SER A 40 18.55 7.26 4.82
CA SER A 40 19.57 7.42 3.79
C SER A 40 19.20 8.48 2.73
N GLY A 41 18.09 9.20 2.88
CA GLY A 41 17.58 10.16 1.88
C GLY A 41 17.10 9.52 0.57
N LYS A 42 16.91 8.20 0.53
CA LYS A 42 16.49 7.43 -0.66
C LYS A 42 14.97 7.42 -0.82
N TRP A 43 14.37 8.60 -0.94
CA TRP A 43 12.91 8.79 -1.01
C TRP A 43 12.24 7.97 -2.12
N ASN A 44 12.83 7.93 -3.32
CA ASN A 44 12.29 7.15 -4.43
C ASN A 44 12.30 5.63 -4.16
N SER A 45 13.31 5.12 -3.45
CA SER A 45 13.35 3.71 -3.04
C SER A 45 12.29 3.40 -1.99
N ALA A 46 12.11 4.29 -1.01
CA ALA A 46 11.05 4.17 -0.01
C ALA A 46 9.66 4.19 -0.67
N TYR A 47 9.43 5.11 -1.61
CA TYR A 47 8.16 5.19 -2.35
C TYR A 47 7.89 3.95 -3.18
N ARG A 48 8.90 3.40 -3.86
CA ARG A 48 8.77 2.14 -4.62
C ARG A 48 8.43 0.96 -3.72
N LEU A 49 9.04 0.87 -2.53
CA LEU A 49 8.70 -0.15 -1.54
C LEU A 49 7.24 0.00 -1.10
N PHE A 50 6.82 1.22 -0.75
CA PHE A 50 5.44 1.46 -0.31
C PHE A 50 4.41 1.20 -1.42
N LYS A 51 4.68 1.64 -2.65
CA LYS A 51 3.83 1.41 -3.83
C LYS A 51 3.71 -0.06 -4.20
N LYS A 52 4.75 -0.86 -3.93
CA LYS A 52 4.75 -2.30 -4.19
C LYS A 52 3.73 -3.00 -3.29
N GLU A 53 3.70 -2.66 -2.00
CA GLU A 53 2.79 -3.27 -1.04
C GLU A 53 1.38 -2.65 -1.11
N GLY A 54 1.28 -1.34 -1.38
CA GLY A 54 0.03 -0.59 -1.48
C GLY A 54 -0.14 0.13 -2.82
N VAL A 55 -1.20 -0.19 -3.57
CA VAL A 55 -1.45 0.38 -4.91
C VAL A 55 -1.71 1.89 -4.90
N PHE A 56 -2.17 2.47 -3.80
CA PHE A 56 -2.49 3.91 -3.68
C PHE A 56 -1.76 4.59 -2.51
N PRO A 57 -0.43 4.82 -2.59
CA PRO A 57 0.35 5.41 -1.49
C PRO A 57 -0.20 6.72 -0.95
N GLU A 58 -0.61 7.62 -1.84
CA GLU A 58 -1.15 8.94 -1.47
C GLU A 58 -2.45 8.82 -0.67
N LEU A 59 -3.34 7.90 -1.04
CA LEU A 59 -4.58 7.64 -0.30
C LEU A 59 -4.29 6.91 1.02
N LEU A 60 -3.46 5.86 0.97
CA LEU A 60 -3.14 5.03 2.13
C LEU A 60 -2.45 5.82 3.23
N SER A 61 -1.50 6.68 2.90
CA SER A 61 -0.77 7.51 3.87
C SER A 61 -1.68 8.48 4.67
N ARG A 62 -2.86 8.77 4.14
CA ARG A 62 -3.87 9.66 4.75
C ARG A 62 -4.94 8.91 5.52
N LEU A 63 -5.33 7.75 5.01
CA LEU A 63 -6.40 6.91 5.58
C LEU A 63 -5.89 5.92 6.64
N CYS A 64 -4.58 5.69 6.73
CA CYS A 64 -4.00 4.71 7.64
C CYS A 64 -4.32 5.02 9.11
N GLY A 65 -4.90 4.04 9.82
CA GLY A 65 -5.21 4.11 11.25
C GLY A 65 -4.02 3.88 12.18
N ALA A 66 -2.80 3.72 11.64
CA ALA A 66 -1.56 3.53 12.39
C ALA A 66 -1.51 2.31 13.36
N PRO A 67 -2.00 1.09 13.00
CA PRO A 67 -1.94 -0.06 13.90
C PRO A 67 -0.50 -0.44 14.31
N CYS A 68 0.47 -0.10 13.46
CA CYS A 68 1.90 -0.28 13.71
C CYS A 68 2.41 0.54 14.90
N ARG A 69 1.77 1.67 15.24
CA ARG A 69 2.13 2.52 16.38
C ARG A 69 1.81 1.81 17.68
N ASP A 70 0.60 1.29 17.79
CA ASP A 70 0.10 0.61 18.98
C ASP A 70 0.85 -0.71 19.23
N ALA A 71 1.22 -1.41 18.15
CA ALA A 71 2.04 -2.62 18.22
C ALA A 71 3.54 -2.35 18.41
N CYS A 72 3.99 -1.10 18.37
CA CYS A 72 5.42 -0.79 18.39
C CYS A 72 6.03 -1.13 19.76
N VAL A 73 7.14 -1.88 19.76
CA VAL A 73 7.89 -2.22 20.99
C VAL A 73 8.42 -0.98 21.74
N LEU A 74 8.51 0.17 21.06
CA LEU A 74 8.89 1.45 21.65
C LEU A 74 7.69 2.29 22.13
N GLY A 75 6.47 1.76 22.05
CA GLY A 75 5.23 2.44 22.44
C GLY A 75 5.29 3.04 23.84
N GLY A 76 5.75 2.25 24.82
CA GLY A 76 5.90 2.71 26.21
C GLY A 76 7.06 3.68 26.47
N ILE A 77 7.94 3.92 25.49
CA ILE A 77 9.12 4.78 25.64
C ILE A 77 8.91 6.12 24.95
N CYS A 78 8.47 6.10 23.68
CA CYS A 78 8.36 7.30 22.86
C CYS A 78 7.04 7.40 22.07
N GLY A 79 6.01 6.63 22.45
CA GLY A 79 4.70 6.66 21.77
C GLY A 79 4.62 5.80 20.51
N GLY A 80 5.71 5.11 20.14
CA GLY A 80 5.74 4.20 19.00
C GLY A 80 6.07 4.90 17.68
N ILE A 81 5.96 4.14 16.58
CA ILE A 81 6.30 4.66 15.26
C ILE A 81 5.13 5.41 14.62
N GLU A 82 5.36 6.65 14.21
CA GLU A 82 4.41 7.45 13.42
C GLU A 82 4.55 7.14 11.92
N LEU A 83 4.26 5.89 11.54
CA LEU A 83 4.41 5.44 10.15
C LEU A 83 3.59 6.25 9.14
N PRO A 84 2.33 6.68 9.40
CA PRO A 84 1.58 7.47 8.43
C PRO A 84 2.26 8.81 8.09
N LEU A 85 2.93 9.45 9.06
CA LEU A 85 3.68 10.68 8.79
C LEU A 85 4.88 10.42 7.88
N LEU A 86 5.57 9.30 8.07
CA LEU A 86 6.69 8.89 7.23
C LEU A 86 6.23 8.49 5.83
N GLU A 87 5.10 7.80 5.71
CA GLU A 87 4.46 7.46 4.43
C GLU A 87 4.08 8.72 3.65
N ARG A 88 3.49 9.72 4.31
CA ARG A 88 3.18 11.03 3.71
C ARG A 88 4.45 11.74 3.26
N ALA A 89 5.46 11.82 4.12
CA ALA A 89 6.74 12.45 3.78
C ALA A 89 7.38 11.78 2.56
N VAL A 90 7.37 10.44 2.48
CA VAL A 90 7.86 9.72 1.31
C VAL A 90 7.06 10.05 0.05
N CYS A 91 5.75 10.20 0.15
CA CYS A 91 4.94 10.70 -0.96
C CYS A 91 5.36 12.12 -1.34
N ASP A 92 5.56 13.04 -0.40
CA ASP A 92 5.90 14.43 -0.71
C ASP A 92 7.31 14.60 -1.30
N TYR A 93 8.31 13.89 -0.77
CA TYR A 93 9.71 14.04 -1.17
C TYR A 93 10.15 13.15 -2.34
N ALA A 94 9.37 12.13 -2.70
CA ALA A 94 9.69 11.30 -3.86
C ALA A 94 9.47 12.08 -5.17
N THR A 95 10.54 12.18 -5.96
CA THR A 95 10.56 12.88 -7.25
C THR A 95 10.17 11.97 -8.40
N ASP A 96 10.49 10.67 -8.31
CA ASP A 96 10.13 9.65 -9.29
C ASP A 96 9.08 8.69 -8.72
N LYS A 97 7.81 9.00 -9.03
CA LYS A 97 6.65 8.19 -8.63
C LYS A 97 6.14 7.26 -9.73
N LYS A 98 6.89 7.12 -10.83
CA LYS A 98 6.44 6.30 -11.97
C LYS A 98 6.33 4.84 -11.54
N PRO A 99 5.27 4.13 -11.97
CA PRO A 99 5.19 2.70 -11.72
C PRO A 99 6.37 1.99 -12.43
N PRO A 100 6.94 0.94 -11.83
CA PRO A 100 7.92 0.12 -12.52
C PRO A 100 7.27 -0.49 -13.78
N VAL A 101 7.92 -0.32 -14.92
CA VAL A 101 7.45 -0.85 -16.19
C VAL A 101 7.99 -2.27 -16.34
N TYR A 102 7.11 -3.26 -16.17
CA TYR A 102 7.43 -4.65 -16.48
C TYR A 102 6.91 -5.00 -17.87
N ALA A 103 7.75 -5.64 -18.68
CA ALA A 103 7.31 -6.22 -19.94
C ALA A 103 6.53 -7.52 -19.63
N VAL A 104 5.21 -7.40 -19.51
CA VAL A 104 4.31 -8.54 -19.28
C VAL A 104 3.53 -8.82 -20.56
N SER A 105 3.52 -10.07 -21.00
CA SER A 105 2.69 -10.50 -22.14
C SER A 105 1.22 -10.32 -21.82
N ARG A 106 0.44 -9.84 -22.80
CA ARG A 106 -1.00 -9.70 -22.63
C ARG A 106 -1.65 -11.08 -22.62
N LYS A 107 -2.58 -11.28 -21.69
CA LYS A 107 -3.38 -12.49 -21.59
C LYS A 107 -4.67 -12.31 -22.37
N GLU A 108 -5.12 -13.36 -23.03
CA GLU A 108 -6.36 -13.37 -23.84
C GLU A 108 -7.63 -13.59 -22.99
N ALA A 109 -7.49 -13.74 -21.67
CA ALA A 109 -8.62 -13.87 -20.76
C ALA A 109 -9.07 -12.47 -20.26
N PRO A 110 -10.26 -11.97 -20.63
CA PRO A 110 -10.79 -10.73 -20.08
C PRO A 110 -11.26 -10.93 -18.64
N VAL A 111 -11.13 -9.89 -17.82
CA VAL A 111 -11.60 -9.89 -16.43
C VAL A 111 -12.56 -8.73 -16.20
N ALA A 112 -13.68 -9.01 -15.53
CA ALA A 112 -14.61 -7.99 -15.08
C ALA A 112 -14.45 -7.78 -13.56
N VAL A 113 -14.37 -6.52 -13.14
CA VAL A 113 -14.40 -6.11 -11.73
C VAL A 113 -15.66 -5.29 -11.51
N VAL A 114 -16.45 -5.62 -10.49
CA VAL A 114 -17.67 -4.91 -10.15
C VAL A 114 -17.41 -4.01 -8.94
N GLY A 115 -17.61 -2.70 -9.13
CA GLY A 115 -17.32 -1.63 -8.18
C GLY A 115 -15.96 -0.97 -8.46
N ALA A 116 -15.97 0.36 -8.60
CA ALA A 116 -14.77 1.19 -8.73
C ALA A 116 -14.41 1.91 -7.41
N GLY A 117 -14.68 1.27 -6.27
CA GLY A 117 -14.11 1.68 -4.99
C GLY A 117 -12.62 1.32 -4.87
N LEU A 118 -12.00 1.65 -3.73
CA LEU A 118 -10.58 1.41 -3.48
C LEU A 118 -10.16 -0.05 -3.75
N ALA A 119 -10.94 -1.02 -3.27
CA ALA A 119 -10.66 -2.44 -3.45
C ALA A 119 -10.75 -2.88 -4.92
N GLY A 120 -11.80 -2.48 -5.63
CA GLY A 120 -12.00 -2.83 -7.04
C GLY A 120 -10.94 -2.22 -7.95
N LEU A 121 -10.59 -0.95 -7.72
CA LEU A 121 -9.50 -0.29 -8.45
C LEU A 121 -8.13 -0.94 -8.15
N THR A 122 -7.87 -1.30 -6.90
CA THR A 122 -6.65 -2.03 -6.51
C THR A 122 -6.54 -3.35 -7.27
N ALA A 123 -7.61 -4.16 -7.25
CA ALA A 123 -7.66 -5.43 -7.97
C ALA A 123 -7.48 -5.23 -9.48
N ALA A 124 -8.15 -4.24 -10.06
CA ALA A 124 -8.05 -3.94 -11.49
C ALA A 124 -6.63 -3.56 -11.91
N LEU A 125 -5.96 -2.71 -11.14
CA LEU A 125 -4.59 -2.29 -11.42
C LEU A 125 -3.58 -3.43 -11.27
N GLN A 126 -3.73 -4.27 -10.24
CA GLN A 126 -2.86 -5.44 -10.07
C GLN A 126 -3.05 -6.47 -11.19
N LEU A 127 -4.30 -6.75 -11.58
CA LEU A 127 -4.62 -7.63 -12.70
C LEU A 127 -4.11 -7.07 -14.03
N ALA A 128 -4.26 -5.77 -14.26
CA ALA A 128 -3.73 -5.11 -15.46
C ALA A 128 -2.19 -5.18 -15.51
N ALA A 129 -1.52 -4.96 -14.36
CA ALA A 129 -0.07 -5.14 -14.23
C ALA A 129 0.37 -6.60 -14.47
N ALA A 130 -0.48 -7.58 -14.13
CA ALA A 130 -0.27 -9.00 -14.43
C ALA A 130 -0.62 -9.40 -15.87
N GLY A 131 -0.96 -8.43 -16.74
CA GLY A 131 -1.17 -8.64 -18.18
C GLY A 131 -2.62 -8.87 -18.61
N TYR A 132 -3.60 -8.84 -17.71
CA TYR A 132 -5.01 -9.03 -18.05
C TYR A 132 -5.63 -7.77 -18.69
N ASN A 133 -6.66 -7.97 -19.50
CA ASN A 133 -7.57 -6.91 -19.96
C ASN A 133 -8.71 -6.80 -18.95
N VAL A 134 -8.75 -5.73 -18.16
CA VAL A 134 -9.72 -5.57 -17.07
C VAL A 134 -10.76 -4.52 -17.42
N THR A 135 -12.04 -4.85 -17.28
CA THR A 135 -13.14 -3.86 -17.31
C THR A 135 -13.71 -3.70 -15.91
N VAL A 136 -13.71 -2.47 -15.40
CA VAL A 136 -14.31 -2.11 -14.12
C VAL A 136 -15.69 -1.52 -14.38
N TYR A 137 -16.72 -2.08 -13.76
CA TYR A 137 -18.10 -1.61 -13.84
C TYR A 137 -18.49 -0.94 -12.54
N GLU A 138 -18.92 0.32 -12.59
CA GLU A 138 -19.34 1.10 -11.44
C GLU A 138 -20.75 1.64 -11.64
N LYS A 139 -21.60 1.46 -10.63
CA LYS A 139 -22.99 1.91 -10.65
C LYS A 139 -23.09 3.44 -10.65
N GLN A 140 -22.22 4.11 -9.91
CA GLN A 140 -22.19 5.57 -9.84
C GLN A 140 -21.58 6.19 -11.11
N GLY A 141 -21.89 7.45 -11.37
CA GLY A 141 -21.30 8.21 -12.49
C GLY A 141 -19.82 8.58 -12.31
N ARG A 142 -19.16 8.07 -11.27
CA ARG A 142 -17.74 8.32 -10.99
C ARG A 142 -17.10 7.16 -10.21
N PRO A 143 -15.80 6.88 -10.39
CA PRO A 143 -15.05 5.96 -9.54
C PRO A 143 -14.80 6.57 -8.15
N GLY A 144 -14.31 5.76 -7.22
CA GLY A 144 -13.90 6.16 -5.87
C GLY A 144 -14.79 5.64 -4.75
N GLY A 145 -16.05 5.31 -5.05
CA GLY A 145 -16.98 4.75 -4.07
C GLY A 145 -17.05 5.57 -2.77
N ARG A 146 -16.89 4.92 -1.62
CA ARG A 146 -16.96 5.57 -0.30
C ARG A 146 -15.81 6.54 -0.01
N LEU A 147 -14.75 6.61 -0.83
CA LEU A 147 -13.66 7.58 -0.63
C LEU A 147 -14.16 9.03 -0.69
N TRP A 148 -15.26 9.27 -1.40
CA TRP A 148 -15.90 10.58 -1.47
C TRP A 148 -16.62 10.98 -0.18
N GLU A 149 -16.91 10.03 0.71
CA GLU A 149 -17.55 10.29 2.01
C GLU A 149 -16.53 10.68 3.08
N THR A 150 -15.23 10.45 2.84
CA THR A 150 -14.16 10.87 3.74
C THR A 150 -14.09 12.39 3.81
N ASP A 151 -13.86 12.91 5.03
CA ASP A 151 -13.65 14.34 5.28
C ASP A 151 -12.47 14.88 4.47
N GLU A 152 -12.65 16.07 3.89
CA GLU A 152 -11.65 16.71 3.02
C GLU A 152 -10.39 17.13 3.76
N ALA A 153 -10.48 17.41 5.07
CA ALA A 153 -9.32 17.67 5.92
C ALA A 153 -8.42 16.42 6.08
N VAL A 154 -9.02 15.22 5.96
CA VAL A 154 -8.27 13.94 5.99
C VAL A 154 -7.79 13.59 4.59
N LEU A 155 -8.70 13.64 3.61
CA LEU A 155 -8.44 13.28 2.22
C LEU A 155 -8.81 14.43 1.28
N PRO A 156 -7.84 15.29 0.91
CA PRO A 156 -8.04 16.37 -0.03
C PRO A 156 -8.60 15.88 -1.37
N ARG A 157 -9.55 16.63 -1.95
CA ARG A 157 -10.26 16.21 -3.17
C ARG A 157 -9.36 16.18 -4.40
N ASP A 158 -8.39 17.10 -4.48
CA ASP A 158 -7.38 17.15 -5.53
C ASP A 158 -6.54 15.86 -5.58
N ILE A 159 -6.14 15.34 -4.41
CA ILE A 159 -5.39 14.09 -4.29
C ILE A 159 -6.26 12.89 -4.68
N LEU A 160 -7.49 12.84 -4.20
CA LEU A 160 -8.43 11.78 -4.53
C LEU A 160 -8.69 11.74 -6.05
N GLU A 161 -9.06 12.86 -6.64
CA GLU A 161 -9.33 12.97 -8.08
C GLU A 161 -8.11 12.59 -8.90
N LYS A 162 -6.91 13.06 -8.53
CA LYS A 162 -5.67 12.69 -9.20
C LYS A 162 -5.43 11.18 -9.19
N GLU A 163 -5.57 10.52 -8.04
CA GLU A 163 -5.36 9.07 -7.93
C GLU A 163 -6.42 8.28 -8.72
N LEU A 164 -7.68 8.71 -8.70
CA LEU A 164 -8.74 8.08 -9.48
C LEU A 164 -8.54 8.27 -11.00
N ASN A 165 -8.13 9.45 -11.43
CA ASN A 165 -7.79 9.73 -12.82
C ASN A 165 -6.60 8.90 -13.30
N ASN A 166 -5.56 8.78 -12.46
CA ASN A 166 -4.41 7.91 -12.74
C ASN A 166 -4.83 6.44 -12.88
N ALA A 167 -5.74 5.97 -12.01
CA ALA A 167 -6.26 4.60 -12.09
C ALA A 167 -7.11 4.37 -13.35
N ALA A 168 -7.94 5.34 -13.73
CA ALA A 168 -8.75 5.27 -14.94
C ALA A 168 -7.90 5.32 -16.23
N ALA A 169 -6.80 6.07 -16.21
CA ALA A 169 -5.84 6.16 -17.32
C ALA A 169 -4.85 4.99 -17.37
N ALA A 170 -4.91 4.05 -16.42
CA ALA A 170 -3.98 2.94 -16.36
C ALA A 170 -4.16 2.01 -17.56
N ARG A 171 -3.04 1.69 -18.22
CA ARG A 171 -3.02 0.79 -19.37
C ARG A 171 -3.62 -0.57 -19.01
N GLY A 172 -4.61 -1.00 -19.79
CA GLY A 172 -5.24 -2.31 -19.64
C GLY A 172 -6.41 -2.35 -18.65
N VAL A 173 -6.77 -1.19 -18.08
CA VAL A 173 -8.02 -0.99 -17.35
C VAL A 173 -8.98 -0.19 -18.24
N THR A 174 -10.22 -0.63 -18.35
CA THR A 174 -11.33 0.12 -18.94
C THR A 174 -12.37 0.37 -17.87
N LEU A 175 -12.64 1.63 -17.55
CA LEU A 175 -13.65 1.99 -16.54
C LEU A 175 -14.98 2.32 -17.23
N ARG A 176 -16.07 1.70 -16.77
CA ARG A 176 -17.44 1.98 -17.21
C ARG A 176 -18.29 2.39 -16.01
N CYS A 177 -18.73 3.64 -16.02
CA CYS A 177 -19.58 4.23 -14.99
C CYS A 177 -21.00 4.44 -15.53
N GLY A 178 -22.01 4.23 -14.69
CA GLY A 178 -23.43 4.31 -15.05
C GLY A 178 -24.03 2.98 -15.49
#